data_AF-A0A933YAN9-F1
#
_entry.id   AF-A0A933YAN9-F1
#
_cell.length_a   1.000
_cell.length_b   1.000
_cell.length_c   1.000
_cell.angle_alpha   90.00
_cell.angle_beta   90.00
_cell.angle_gamma   90.00
#
_symmetry.space_group_name_H-M   'P 1'
#
loop_
_entity.id
_entity.type
_entity.pdbx_description
1 polymer ?
#
loop_
_entity_poly.entity_id
_entity_poly.type
_entity_poly.pdbx_seq_one_letter_code
_entity_poly.pdbx_strand_id
1 'polypeptide(L)'
;MNSKLFLSRHGGALITLAAVFLLIHVWAFMSRPDISLPLYYAWPDIDIPVHIIFGAWLVLFFLYPNVIRRTDRLFVFSLVMLIGLGWEFLEYGFDVFYGIAHGYYPAHHSMADTYKDILDNGVGATAAVYFFRFFI
;
A
#
# COMPACT_ATOMS: atom_id res chain seq x y z
N MET A 1 -15.70 -17.33 0.14
CA MET A 1 -15.27 -16.27 1.09
C MET A 1 -16.25 -16.23 2.26
N ASN A 2 -15.75 -16.13 3.49
CA ASN A 2 -16.55 -16.30 4.71
C ASN A 2 -17.33 -15.01 5.02
N SER A 3 -18.67 -15.03 4.93
CA SER A 3 -19.55 -13.86 5.14
C SER A 3 -19.42 -13.21 6.52
N LYS A 4 -18.83 -13.91 7.49
CA LYS A 4 -18.52 -13.41 8.83
C LYS A 4 -17.45 -12.31 8.84
N LEU A 5 -16.60 -12.19 7.80
CA LEU A 5 -15.58 -11.13 7.74
C LEU A 5 -16.24 -9.75 7.64
N PHE A 6 -17.17 -9.59 6.69
CA PHE A 6 -17.89 -8.34 6.42
C PHE A 6 -18.79 -7.88 7.57
N LEU A 7 -19.24 -8.82 8.42
CA LEU A 7 -20.14 -8.55 9.54
C LEU A 7 -19.39 -8.34 10.87
N SER A 8 -18.08 -8.57 10.92
CA SER A 8 -17.27 -8.35 12.12
C SER A 8 -16.76 -6.91 12.19
N ARG A 9 -16.72 -6.31 13.40
CA ARG A 9 -16.25 -4.92 13.61
C ARG A 9 -14.85 -4.68 13.02
N HIS A 10 -13.98 -5.67 13.11
CA HIS A 10 -12.60 -5.57 12.63
C HIS A 10 -12.47 -5.82 11.12
N GLY A 11 -13.27 -6.73 10.53
CA GLY A 11 -13.33 -6.88 9.08
C GLY A 11 -13.91 -5.64 8.41
N GLY A 12 -14.90 -5.01 9.04
CA GLY A 12 -15.36 -3.67 8.68
C GLY A 12 -14.22 -2.65 8.72
N ALA A 13 -13.46 -2.57 9.83
CA ALA A 13 -12.32 -1.66 9.95
C ALA A 13 -11.25 -1.87 8.87
N LEU A 14 -10.94 -3.12 8.52
CA LEU A 14 -9.98 -3.46 7.48
C LEU A 14 -10.44 -3.07 6.08
N ILE A 15 -11.73 -3.27 5.76
CA ILE A 15 -12.32 -2.82 4.49
C ILE A 15 -12.37 -1.29 4.44
N THR A 16 -12.72 -0.63 5.55
CA THR A 16 -12.68 0.83 5.65
C THR A 16 -11.26 1.34 5.44
N LEU A 17 -10.23 0.68 6.01
CA LEU A 17 -8.84 1.01 5.73
C LEU A 17 -8.47 0.80 4.25
N ALA A 18 -8.90 -0.29 3.61
CA ALA A 18 -8.69 -0.49 2.17
C ALA A 18 -9.30 0.66 1.34
N ALA A 19 -10.53 1.05 1.68
CA ALA A 19 -11.22 2.16 1.03
C ALA A 19 -10.50 3.49 1.32
N VAL A 20 -9.97 3.69 2.52
CA VAL A 20 -9.17 4.88 2.87
C VAL A 20 -7.86 4.91 2.09
N PHE A 21 -7.14 3.80 1.94
CA PHE A 21 -5.94 3.74 1.09
C PHE A 21 -6.27 4.04 -0.36
N LEU A 22 -7.35 3.46 -0.89
CA LEU A 22 -7.81 3.76 -2.24
C LEU A 22 -8.20 5.24 -2.38
N LEU A 23 -8.86 5.83 -1.37
CA LEU A 23 -9.23 7.25 -1.37
C LEU A 23 -8.02 8.17 -1.21
N ILE A 24 -7.03 7.82 -0.40
CA ILE A 24 -5.76 8.56 -0.27
C ILE A 24 -5.00 8.50 -1.58
N HIS A 25 -4.95 7.35 -2.23
CA HIS A 25 -4.32 7.18 -3.53
C HIS A 25 -5.06 8.01 -4.59
N VAL A 26 -6.38 7.85 -4.71
CA VAL A 26 -7.19 8.66 -5.62
C VAL A 26 -7.05 10.15 -5.31
N TRP A 27 -7.02 10.56 -4.04
CA TRP A 27 -6.88 11.97 -3.65
C TRP A 27 -5.49 12.54 -3.94
N ALA A 28 -4.41 11.81 -3.62
CA ALA A 28 -3.03 12.21 -3.90
C ALA A 28 -2.75 12.31 -5.41
N PHE A 29 -3.50 11.54 -6.22
CA PHE A 29 -3.40 11.51 -7.68
C PHE A 29 -4.41 12.43 -8.39
N MET A 30 -5.54 12.78 -7.77
CA MET A 30 -6.60 13.63 -8.35
C MET A 30 -6.67 15.05 -7.75
N SER A 31 -5.77 15.43 -6.85
CA SER A 31 -5.67 16.80 -6.34
C SER A 31 -5.25 17.77 -7.47
N ARG A 32 -6.27 18.22 -8.22
CA ARG A 32 -6.37 19.38 -9.14
C ARG A 32 -5.12 19.75 -9.97
N PRO A 33 -4.99 19.24 -11.21
CA PRO A 33 -3.97 19.67 -12.17
C PRO A 33 -4.00 21.16 -12.54
N ASP A 34 -5.08 21.88 -12.23
CA ASP A 34 -5.31 23.27 -12.59
C ASP A 34 -4.78 24.28 -11.55
N ILE A 35 -4.50 23.88 -10.30
CA ILE A 35 -4.17 24.82 -9.22
C ILE A 35 -3.03 24.34 -8.29
N SER A 36 -2.68 23.04 -8.27
CA SER A 36 -1.63 22.53 -7.39
C SER A 36 -0.96 21.29 -7.99
N LEU A 37 0.37 21.24 -7.98
CA LEU A 37 1.13 20.02 -8.25
C LEU A 37 0.51 18.86 -7.45
N PRO A 38 0.16 17.70 -8.05
CA PRO A 38 -0.38 16.57 -7.31
C PRO A 38 0.52 16.23 -6.11
N LEU A 39 -0.06 15.83 -4.97
CA LEU A 39 0.72 15.61 -3.74
C LEU A 39 1.87 14.63 -3.97
N TYR A 40 1.63 13.62 -4.81
CA TYR A 40 2.63 12.67 -5.28
C TYR A 40 3.90 13.34 -5.86
N TYR A 41 3.75 14.41 -6.67
CA TYR A 41 4.90 15.18 -7.17
C TYR A 41 5.36 16.28 -6.19
N ALA A 42 4.46 16.79 -5.34
CA ALA A 42 4.75 17.92 -4.46
C ALA A 42 5.52 17.52 -3.20
N TRP A 43 5.30 16.30 -2.73
CA TRP A 43 5.96 15.75 -1.56
C TRP A 43 6.28 14.27 -1.76
N PRO A 44 7.30 13.95 -2.58
CA PRO A 44 7.66 12.58 -2.89
C PRO A 44 8.03 11.78 -1.61
N ASP A 45 8.65 12.42 -0.61
CA ASP A 45 9.02 11.72 0.64
C ASP A 45 7.82 11.16 1.44
N ILE A 46 6.58 11.55 1.15
CA ILE A 46 5.38 10.96 1.79
C ILE A 46 5.20 9.48 1.41
N ASP A 47 5.85 9.06 0.35
CA ASP A 47 5.77 7.71 -0.20
C ASP A 47 6.32 6.66 0.79
N ILE A 48 7.42 7.00 1.49
CA ILE A 48 8.04 6.15 2.52
C ILE A 48 7.03 5.75 3.61
N PRO A 49 6.42 6.70 4.37
CA PRO A 49 5.46 6.31 5.40
C PRO A 49 4.20 5.65 4.81
N VAL A 50 3.79 5.97 3.57
CA VAL A 50 2.66 5.32 2.91
C VAL A 50 2.97 3.84 2.68
N HIS A 51 4.12 3.49 2.13
CA HIS A 51 4.56 2.10 1.91
C HIS A 51 4.65 1.30 3.21
N ILE A 52 5.23 1.89 4.26
CA ILE A 52 5.31 1.23 5.57
C ILE A 52 3.91 0.94 6.13
N ILE A 53 2.99 1.91 6.11
CA ILE A 53 1.64 1.73 6.64
C ILE A 53 0.86 0.73 5.76
N PHE A 54 1.04 0.78 4.43
CA PHE A 54 0.40 -0.13 3.49
C PHE A 54 0.83 -1.58 3.70
N GLY A 55 2.14 -1.84 3.80
CA GLY A 55 2.67 -3.17 4.09
C GLY A 55 2.19 -3.73 5.43
N ALA A 56 2.17 -2.90 6.48
CA ALA A 56 1.63 -3.27 7.78
C ALA A 56 0.13 -3.63 7.70
N TRP A 57 -0.64 -2.82 7.00
CA TRP A 57 -2.07 -3.03 6.82
C TRP A 57 -2.38 -4.32 6.04
N LEU A 58 -1.69 -4.58 4.93
CA LEU A 58 -1.90 -5.78 4.12
C LEU A 58 -1.64 -7.07 4.90
N VAL A 59 -0.57 -7.11 5.70
CA VAL A 59 -0.29 -8.24 6.58
C VAL A 59 -1.44 -8.48 7.55
N LEU A 60 -1.89 -7.43 8.24
CA LEU A 60 -3.00 -7.55 9.19
C LEU A 60 -4.28 -7.97 8.46
N PHE A 61 -4.52 -7.45 7.26
CA PHE A 61 -5.65 -7.83 6.42
C PHE A 61 -5.64 -9.32 6.09
N PHE A 62 -4.48 -9.90 5.77
CA PHE A 62 -4.38 -11.33 5.47
C PHE A 62 -4.43 -12.20 6.72
N LEU A 63 -3.85 -11.76 7.84
CA LEU A 63 -3.79 -12.54 9.07
C LEU A 63 -5.07 -12.46 9.93
N TYR A 64 -5.83 -11.38 9.83
CA TYR A 64 -7.03 -11.13 10.62
C TYR A 64 -8.21 -12.08 10.32
N PRO A 65 -8.56 -12.37 9.05
CA PRO A 65 -9.46 -13.45 8.73
C PRO A 65 -8.84 -14.76 9.23
N ASN A 66 -9.55 -15.52 10.07
CA ASN A 66 -9.22 -16.92 10.39
C ASN A 66 -9.06 -17.84 9.15
N VAL A 67 -9.20 -17.31 7.92
CA VAL A 67 -8.96 -17.97 6.63
C VAL A 67 -7.48 -18.37 6.47
N ILE A 68 -6.54 -17.64 7.08
CA ILE A 68 -5.09 -17.79 6.88
C ILE A 68 -4.36 -18.17 8.18
N ARG A 69 -5.09 -18.56 9.24
CA ARG A 69 -4.48 -19.00 10.52
C ARG A 69 -3.56 -20.23 10.39
N ARG A 70 -3.66 -20.97 9.27
CA ARG A 70 -2.78 -22.10 8.90
C ARG A 70 -1.79 -21.77 7.78
N THR A 71 -1.86 -20.57 7.23
CA THR A 71 -1.01 -20.18 6.12
C THR A 71 0.32 -19.70 6.66
N ASP A 72 1.37 -20.07 5.97
CA ASP A 72 2.73 -19.68 6.33
C ASP A 72 2.86 -18.16 6.34
N ARG A 73 3.48 -17.61 7.40
CA ARG A 73 3.76 -16.17 7.52
C ARG A 73 4.66 -15.68 6.40
N LEU A 74 5.58 -16.53 5.92
CA LEU A 74 6.42 -16.28 4.76
C LEU A 74 5.57 -16.15 3.50
N PHE A 75 4.53 -16.98 3.33
CA PHE A 75 3.63 -16.84 2.19
C PHE A 75 2.88 -15.51 2.23
N VAL A 76 2.35 -15.11 3.39
CA VAL A 76 1.69 -13.81 3.56
C VAL A 76 2.65 -12.66 3.28
N PHE A 77 3.87 -12.73 3.81
CA PHE A 77 4.91 -11.74 3.56
C PHE A 77 5.22 -11.64 2.06
N SER A 78 5.47 -12.76 1.37
CA SER A 78 5.73 -12.78 -0.07
C SER A 78 4.58 -12.19 -0.87
N LEU A 79 3.33 -12.43 -0.46
CA LEU A 79 2.16 -11.84 -1.12
C LEU A 79 2.10 -10.32 -0.93
N VAL A 80 2.46 -9.81 0.26
CA VAL A 80 2.54 -8.36 0.52
C VAL A 80 3.62 -7.73 -0.37
N MET A 81 4.79 -8.36 -0.49
CA MET A 81 5.87 -7.89 -1.37
C MET A 81 5.44 -7.87 -2.84
N LEU A 82 4.69 -8.89 -3.29
CA LEU A 82 4.18 -8.97 -4.65
C LEU A 82 3.13 -7.87 -4.93
N ILE A 83 2.25 -7.59 -3.98
CA ILE A 83 1.27 -6.50 -4.10
C ILE A 83 1.98 -5.13 -4.08
N GLY A 84 2.99 -4.96 -3.23
CA GLY A 84 3.85 -3.78 -3.21
C GLY A 84 4.53 -3.55 -4.56
N LEU A 85 5.12 -4.58 -5.16
CA LEU A 85 5.66 -4.49 -6.52
C LEU A 85 4.57 -4.15 -7.56
N GLY A 86 3.35 -4.66 -7.40
CA GLY A 86 2.22 -4.28 -8.25
C GLY A 86 1.86 -2.80 -8.15
N TRP A 87 2.01 -2.21 -6.96
CA TRP A 87 1.81 -0.78 -6.70
C TRP A 87 2.81 0.08 -7.48
N GLU A 88 4.09 -0.28 -7.46
CA GLU A 88 5.16 0.39 -8.22
C GLU A 88 4.83 0.49 -9.71
N PHE A 89 4.28 -0.58 -10.29
CA PHE A 89 3.87 -0.55 -11.69
C PHE A 89 2.72 0.43 -11.98
N LEU A 90 1.83 0.66 -11.01
CA LEU A 90 0.75 1.65 -11.13
C LEU A 90 1.32 3.07 -11.09
N GLU A 91 2.27 3.34 -10.20
CA GLU A 91 2.94 4.64 -10.10
C GLU A 91 3.79 4.95 -11.33
N TYR A 92 4.53 3.94 -11.83
CA TYR A 92 5.22 4.03 -13.11
C TYR A 92 4.26 4.32 -14.27
N GLY A 93 3.14 3.60 -14.33
CA GLY A 93 2.10 3.88 -15.32
C GLY A 93 1.60 5.31 -15.22
N PHE A 94 1.36 5.82 -14.02
CA PHE A 94 0.92 7.19 -13.82
C PHE A 94 1.96 8.22 -14.29
N ASP A 95 3.23 8.03 -13.96
CA ASP A 95 4.27 8.97 -14.39
C ASP A 95 4.45 8.98 -15.90
N VAL A 96 4.33 7.82 -16.54
CA VAL A 96 4.42 7.72 -18.00
C VAL A 96 3.18 8.33 -18.69
N PHE A 97 1.98 7.95 -18.27
CA PHE A 97 0.76 8.29 -19.01
C PHE A 97 0.15 9.63 -18.59
N TYR A 98 0.32 10.04 -17.34
CA TYR A 98 -0.19 11.30 -16.81
C TYR A 98 0.94 12.31 -16.58
N GLY A 99 2.00 11.94 -15.86
CA GLY A 99 3.09 12.84 -15.47
C GLY A 99 3.75 13.53 -16.65
N ILE A 100 4.33 12.73 -17.54
CA ILE A 100 5.00 13.22 -18.76
C ILE A 100 4.04 14.01 -19.64
N ALA A 101 2.79 13.56 -19.77
CA ALA A 101 1.78 14.24 -20.58
C ALA A 101 1.44 15.65 -20.06
N HIS A 102 1.62 15.91 -18.76
CA HIS A 102 1.41 17.20 -18.12
C HIS A 102 2.73 17.97 -17.85
N GLY A 103 3.86 17.48 -18.36
CA GLY A 103 5.17 18.12 -18.21
C GLY A 103 5.80 17.98 -16.82
N TYR A 104 5.34 17.04 -16.01
CA TYR A 104 5.96 16.71 -14.73
C TYR A 104 7.17 15.80 -14.93
N TYR A 105 8.20 16.02 -14.10
CA TYR A 105 9.30 15.07 -14.00
C TYR A 105 8.82 13.82 -13.24
N PRO A 106 9.22 12.61 -13.67
CA PRO A 106 8.92 11.38 -12.95
C PRO A 106 9.38 11.50 -11.48
N ALA A 107 8.50 11.17 -10.53
CA ALA A 107 8.78 11.33 -9.11
C ALA A 107 9.72 10.24 -8.57
N HIS A 108 9.49 8.96 -8.90
CA HIS A 108 10.24 7.80 -8.34
C HIS A 108 10.40 6.62 -9.31
N HIS A 109 11.24 6.72 -10.35
CA HIS A 109 11.30 5.70 -11.42
C HIS A 109 12.67 5.10 -11.67
N SER A 110 13.58 5.18 -10.69
CA SER A 110 14.76 4.33 -10.74
C SER A 110 14.43 2.95 -10.19
N MET A 111 15.14 1.92 -10.67
CA MET A 111 15.09 0.60 -10.04
C MET A 111 15.39 0.67 -8.53
N ALA A 112 16.21 1.65 -8.09
CA ALA A 112 16.54 1.83 -6.69
C ALA A 112 15.35 2.30 -5.85
N ASP A 113 14.48 3.15 -6.41
CA ASP A 113 13.26 3.62 -5.74
C ASP A 113 12.29 2.44 -5.55
N THR A 114 12.00 1.70 -6.62
CA THR A 114 11.20 0.48 -6.53
C THR A 114 11.75 -0.53 -5.51
N TYR A 115 13.07 -0.73 -5.43
CA TYR A 115 13.63 -1.58 -4.39
C TYR A 115 13.42 -1.02 -2.99
N LYS A 116 13.60 0.30 -2.81
CA LYS A 116 13.36 0.98 -1.54
C LYS A 116 11.89 0.83 -1.10
N ASP A 117 10.95 1.06 -1.99
CA ASP A 117 9.52 1.07 -1.65
C ASP A 117 9.00 -0.34 -1.38
N ILE A 118 9.51 -1.35 -2.10
CA ILE A 118 9.32 -2.75 -1.76
C ILE A 118 9.89 -3.08 -0.36
N LEU A 119 11.08 -2.57 -0.01
CA LEU A 119 11.65 -2.76 1.33
C LEU A 119 10.82 -2.05 2.42
N ASP A 120 10.32 -0.85 2.16
CA ASP A 120 9.47 -0.08 3.07
C ASP A 120 8.15 -0.81 3.35
N ASN A 121 7.52 -1.38 2.31
CA ASN A 121 6.39 -2.31 2.47
C ASN A 121 6.78 -3.50 3.37
N GLY A 122 7.96 -4.08 3.15
CA GLY A 122 8.51 -5.17 3.95
C GLY A 122 8.71 -4.80 5.42
N VAL A 123 9.22 -3.60 5.72
CA VAL A 123 9.39 -3.09 7.08
C VAL A 123 8.05 -3.02 7.80
N GLY A 124 7.04 -2.43 7.15
CA GLY A 124 5.67 -2.38 7.66
C GLY A 124 5.09 -3.77 7.93
N ALA A 125 5.22 -4.67 6.96
CA ALA A 125 4.77 -6.04 7.03
C ALA A 125 5.42 -6.79 8.20
N THR A 126 6.75 -6.73 8.33
CA THR A 126 7.50 -7.38 9.42
C THR A 126 7.09 -6.81 10.78
N ALA A 127 6.97 -5.49 10.92
CA ALA A 127 6.53 -4.86 12.16
C ALA A 127 5.14 -5.38 12.55
N ALA A 128 4.19 -5.39 11.62
CA ALA A 128 2.84 -5.90 11.85
C ALA A 128 2.83 -7.39 12.26
N VAL A 129 3.58 -8.26 11.58
CA VAL A 129 3.70 -9.68 11.97
C VAL A 129 4.24 -9.82 13.39
N TYR A 130 5.27 -9.05 13.74
CA TYR A 130 5.89 -9.10 15.06
C TYR A 130 4.94 -8.62 16.15
N PHE A 131 4.20 -7.52 15.94
CA PHE A 131 3.23 -7.03 16.92
C PHE A 131 2.00 -7.94 17.02
N PHE A 132 1.50 -8.45 15.90
CA PHE A 132 0.33 -9.34 15.86
C PHE A 132 0.53 -10.61 16.70
N ARG A 133 1.77 -11.10 16.82
CA ARG A 133 2.09 -12.28 17.67
C ARG A 133 1.78 -12.10 19.16
N PHE A 134 1.65 -10.85 19.65
CA PHE A 134 1.41 -10.55 21.07
C PHE A 134 -0.08 -10.39 21.40
N PHE A 135 -0.94 -10.28 20.38
CA PHE A 135 -2.38 -10.04 20.54
C PHE A 135 -3.23 -11.29 20.27
N ILE A 136 -2.60 -12.45 20.05
CA ILE A 136 -3.23 -13.78 19.88
C ILE A 136 -2.62 -14.73 20.89
#